data_AF-A0A6I3SC56-F1
#
_entry.id   AF-A0A6I3SC56-F1
#
_cell.length_a   1.000
_cell.length_b   1.000
_cell.length_c   1.000
_cell.angle_alpha   90.00
_cell.angle_beta   90.00
_cell.angle_gamma   90.00
#
_symmetry.space_group_name_H-M   'P 1'
#
loop_
_entity.id
_entity.type
_entity.pdbx_description
1 polymer ?
#
loop_
_entity_poly.entity_id
_entity_poly.type
_entity_poly.pdbx_seq_one_letter_code
_entity_poly.pdbx_strand_id
1 'polypeptide(L)'
;MADVFFEDAPEVQDIARDLIEKHHGRLVEAKIKYLFRFGNWEVKGNTIYGRAQKNSTKDKYLTGFDFVILINGGVWVHLTEEQQEALVDHELCHCTRSEDSFGNPIWGIRDHDFTGFAAEVRRHGLWSTDLQLLKKAADEHHQLTLDFDEPMAVGAVSNIIPFGKELQ
;
A
#
# COMPACT_ATOMS: atom_id res chain seq x y z
N MET A 1 6.48 20.78 12.04
CA MET A 1 5.88 19.73 11.19
C MET A 1 6.48 19.92 9.82
N ALA A 2 7.07 18.89 9.21
CA ALA A 2 7.49 19.01 7.82
C ALA A 2 6.24 19.19 6.95
N ASP A 3 6.27 20.19 6.06
CA ASP A 3 5.15 20.44 5.15
C ASP A 3 4.95 19.25 4.21
N VAL A 4 3.68 18.97 3.89
CA VAL A 4 3.33 17.92 2.92
C VAL A 4 3.51 18.49 1.53
N PHE A 5 4.33 17.84 0.71
CA PHE A 5 4.52 18.18 -0.69
C PHE A 5 4.57 16.92 -1.56
N PHE A 6 4.45 17.13 -2.87
CA PHE A 6 4.35 16.08 -3.86
C PHE A 6 5.32 16.31 -5.00
N GLU A 7 5.85 15.22 -5.55
CA GLU A 7 6.69 15.21 -6.74
C GLU A 7 6.18 14.15 -7.70
N ASP A 8 6.41 14.35 -8.99
CA ASP A 8 6.14 13.32 -9.99
C ASP A 8 7.05 12.11 -9.76
N ALA A 9 6.50 10.91 -9.89
CA ALA A 9 7.23 9.66 -9.67
C ALA A 9 7.34 8.83 -10.97
N PRO A 10 8.22 9.22 -11.91
CA PRO A 10 8.39 8.51 -13.17
C PRO A 10 8.86 7.06 -12.98
N GLU A 11 9.66 6.78 -11.96
CA GLU A 11 10.16 5.43 -11.65
C GLU A 11 9.01 4.50 -11.22
N VAL A 12 8.08 5.02 -10.40
CA VAL A 12 6.86 4.30 -10.02
C VAL A 12 6.00 4.03 -11.24
N GLN A 13 5.90 5.00 -12.16
CA GLN A 13 5.15 4.85 -13.40
C GLN A 13 5.76 3.78 -14.32
N ASP A 14 7.09 3.70 -14.40
CA ASP A 14 7.78 2.69 -15.21
C ASP A 14 7.51 1.27 -14.70
N ILE A 15 7.66 1.07 -13.39
CA ILE A 15 7.33 -0.21 -12.72
C ILE A 15 5.85 -0.55 -12.93
N ALA A 16 4.96 0.42 -12.75
CA ALA A 16 3.53 0.20 -12.88
C ALA A 16 3.12 -0.19 -14.31
N ARG A 17 3.75 0.39 -15.33
CA ARG A 17 3.49 0.03 -16.73
C ARG A 17 3.77 -1.46 -16.96
N ASP A 18 4.92 -1.94 -16.51
CA ASP A 18 5.33 -3.34 -16.71
C ASP A 18 4.40 -4.30 -15.94
N LEU A 19 4.01 -3.94 -14.70
CA LEU A 19 3.07 -4.71 -13.90
C LEU A 19 1.65 -4.72 -14.49
N ILE A 20 1.20 -3.60 -15.06
CA ILE A 20 -0.11 -3.52 -15.73
C ILE A 20 -0.16 -4.45 -16.93
N GLU A 21 0.91 -4.48 -17.74
CA GLU A 21 0.99 -5.39 -18.89
C GLU A 21 0.98 -6.85 -18.46
N LYS A 22 1.74 -7.21 -17.42
CA LYS A 22 1.91 -8.61 -16.98
C LYS A 22 0.76 -9.15 -16.14
N HIS A 23 0.22 -8.34 -15.23
CA HIS A 23 -0.64 -8.82 -14.14
C HIS A 23 -1.97 -8.05 -14.03
N HIS A 24 -1.99 -6.75 -14.38
CA HIS A 24 -3.19 -5.90 -14.24
C HIS A 24 -3.77 -5.43 -15.57
N GLY A 25 -3.90 -6.33 -16.56
CA GLY A 25 -4.41 -5.97 -17.89
C GLY A 25 -5.77 -5.27 -17.90
N ARG A 26 -6.59 -5.47 -16.85
CA ARG A 26 -7.84 -4.71 -16.62
C ARG A 26 -7.65 -3.20 -16.43
N LEU A 27 -6.43 -2.73 -16.17
CA LEU A 27 -6.09 -1.32 -15.95
C LEU A 27 -5.44 -0.68 -17.17
N VAL A 28 -5.28 -1.39 -18.30
CA VAL A 28 -4.62 -0.87 -19.51
C VAL A 28 -5.27 0.41 -20.04
N GLU A 29 -6.58 0.57 -19.85
CA GLU A 29 -7.35 1.75 -20.28
C GLU A 29 -7.36 2.88 -19.24
N ALA A 30 -6.87 2.61 -18.02
CA ALA A 30 -6.92 3.56 -16.92
C ALA A 30 -5.84 4.63 -17.07
N LYS A 31 -6.22 5.91 -16.88
CA LYS A 31 -5.27 7.01 -16.79
C LYS A 31 -4.84 7.18 -15.35
N ILE A 32 -3.63 6.76 -15.01
CA ILE A 32 -3.11 6.79 -13.63
C ILE A 32 -1.99 7.83 -13.52
N LYS A 33 -2.07 8.69 -12.50
CA LYS A 33 -0.98 9.58 -12.11
C LYS A 33 -0.21 8.96 -10.95
N TYR A 34 1.11 9.06 -10.98
CA TYR A 34 2.01 8.52 -9.96
C TYR A 34 2.78 9.67 -9.32
N LEU A 35 2.76 9.74 -7.99
CA LEU A 35 3.40 10.81 -7.24
C LEU A 35 4.14 10.25 -6.02
N PHE A 36 5.29 10.84 -5.73
CA PHE A 36 5.86 10.77 -4.39
C PHE A 36 5.16 11.79 -3.50
N ARG A 37 4.82 11.37 -2.27
CA ARG A 37 4.35 12.22 -1.19
C ARG A 37 5.41 12.26 -0.11
N PHE A 38 5.76 13.47 0.32
CA PHE A 38 6.68 13.71 1.43
C PHE A 38 5.97 14.39 2.62
N GLY A 39 6.66 14.44 3.76
CA GLY A 39 6.10 14.89 5.04
C GLY A 39 5.43 13.75 5.82
N ASN A 40 4.86 14.06 6.99
CA ASN A 40 4.35 13.01 7.88
C ASN A 40 3.22 12.20 7.20
N TRP A 41 3.34 10.87 7.21
CA TRP A 41 2.34 9.97 6.65
C TRP A 41 2.15 8.73 7.52
N GLU A 42 1.30 8.87 8.54
CA GLU A 42 1.07 7.81 9.51
C GLU A 42 -0.41 7.65 9.80
N VAL A 43 -0.83 6.42 10.06
CA VAL A 43 -2.16 6.11 10.60
C VAL A 43 -1.99 5.21 11.82
N LYS A 44 -2.48 5.70 12.97
CA LYS A 44 -2.39 5.00 14.28
C LYS A 44 -0.95 4.60 14.63
N GLY A 45 0.02 5.45 14.31
CA GLY A 45 1.45 5.24 14.59
C GLY A 45 2.18 4.33 13.60
N ASN A 46 1.52 3.86 12.53
CA ASN A 46 2.18 3.09 11.46
C ASN A 46 2.41 3.98 10.25
N THR A 47 3.65 3.98 9.73
CA THR A 47 4.02 4.66 8.49
C THR A 47 3.25 4.05 7.31
N ILE A 48 2.65 4.92 6.49
CA ILE A 48 2.02 4.51 5.24
C ILE A 48 3.06 4.56 4.12
N TYR A 49 3.18 3.46 3.38
CA TYR A 49 4.16 3.29 2.31
C TYR A 49 3.59 3.71 0.96
N GLY A 50 2.30 3.45 0.73
CA GLY A 50 1.59 3.84 -0.47
C GLY A 50 0.09 4.03 -0.24
N ARG A 51 -0.57 4.61 -1.25
CA ARG A 51 -2.03 4.69 -1.33
C ARG A 51 -2.48 4.88 -2.77
N ALA A 52 -3.30 3.95 -3.25
CA ALA A 52 -4.13 4.12 -4.43
C ALA A 52 -5.41 4.92 -4.11
N GLN A 53 -5.73 5.88 -4.97
CA GLN A 53 -6.95 6.69 -4.86
C GLN A 53 -7.65 6.76 -6.21
N LYS A 54 -8.95 6.48 -6.22
CA LYS A 54 -9.77 6.84 -7.37
C LYS A 54 -10.10 8.31 -7.31
N ASN A 55 -9.87 9.02 -8.41
CA ASN A 55 -10.29 10.41 -8.52
C ASN A 55 -11.81 10.54 -8.45
N SER A 56 -12.28 11.57 -7.76
CA SER A 56 -13.68 11.94 -7.81
C SER A 56 -14.06 12.34 -9.24
N THR A 57 -15.35 12.31 -9.58
CA THR A 57 -15.83 12.76 -10.90
C THR A 57 -15.33 14.16 -11.25
N LYS A 58 -15.29 15.06 -10.26
CA LYS A 58 -14.79 16.42 -10.40
C LYS A 58 -13.28 16.45 -10.68
N ASP A 59 -12.48 15.70 -9.93
CA ASP A 59 -11.02 15.73 -10.09
C ASP A 59 -10.59 15.03 -11.38
N LYS A 60 -11.29 13.97 -11.79
CA LYS A 60 -11.13 13.36 -13.11
C LYS A 60 -11.45 14.36 -14.23
N TYR A 61 -12.51 15.16 -14.09
CA TYR A 61 -12.84 16.21 -15.06
C TYR A 61 -11.71 17.26 -15.18
N LEU A 62 -11.09 17.64 -14.04
CA LEU A 62 -10.05 18.66 -14.03
C LEU A 62 -8.69 18.16 -14.51
N THR A 63 -8.34 16.92 -14.20
CA THR A 63 -6.98 16.39 -14.43
C THR A 63 -6.89 15.39 -15.58
N GLY A 64 -8.01 14.76 -15.94
CA GLY A 64 -8.06 13.67 -16.91
C GLY A 64 -7.62 12.31 -16.36
N PHE A 65 -7.19 12.20 -15.10
CA PHE A 65 -6.78 10.94 -14.50
C PHE A 65 -7.93 10.24 -13.78
N ASP A 66 -8.00 8.91 -13.94
CA ASP A 66 -8.92 8.02 -13.23
C ASP A 66 -8.44 7.72 -11.82
N PHE A 67 -7.13 7.55 -11.64
CA PHE A 67 -6.49 7.22 -10.38
C PHE A 67 -5.26 8.08 -10.10
N VAL A 68 -4.94 8.21 -8.82
CA VAL A 68 -3.64 8.69 -8.35
C VAL A 68 -3.06 7.62 -7.42
N ILE A 69 -1.83 7.17 -7.72
CA ILE A 69 -1.05 6.32 -6.83
C ILE A 69 -0.01 7.20 -6.15
N LEU A 70 -0.11 7.27 -4.83
CA LEU A 70 0.82 7.99 -3.97
C LEU A 70 1.78 7.01 -3.33
N ILE A 71 3.08 7.29 -3.40
CA ILE A 71 4.12 6.53 -2.74
C ILE A 71 4.84 7.44 -1.73
N ASN A 72 5.18 6.92 -0.56
CA ASN A 72 5.93 7.67 0.42
C ASN A 72 7.39 7.81 -0.05
N GLY A 73 7.76 9.00 -0.54
CA GLY A 73 9.08 9.22 -1.12
C GLY A 73 10.22 9.05 -0.10
N GLY A 74 9.97 9.30 1.18
CA GLY A 74 10.94 9.07 2.24
C GLY A 74 11.19 7.60 2.53
N VAL A 75 10.19 6.74 2.31
CA VAL A 75 10.34 5.27 2.45
C VAL A 75 10.94 4.68 1.17
N TRP A 76 10.49 5.16 0.00
CA TRP A 76 10.87 4.63 -1.31
C TRP A 76 12.38 4.49 -1.52
N VAL A 77 13.14 5.49 -1.11
CA VAL A 77 14.61 5.53 -1.26
C VAL A 77 15.35 4.46 -0.44
N HIS A 78 14.66 3.81 0.50
CA HIS A 78 15.20 2.74 1.33
C HIS A 78 14.72 1.35 0.91
N LEU A 79 13.81 1.26 -0.06
CA LEU A 79 13.32 -0.02 -0.57
C LEU A 79 14.27 -0.57 -1.62
N THR A 80 14.46 -1.89 -1.63
CA THR A 80 15.10 -2.60 -2.75
C THR A 80 14.21 -2.54 -3.99
N GLU A 81 14.76 -2.82 -5.18
CA GLU A 81 13.98 -2.87 -6.42
C GLU A 81 12.80 -3.87 -6.33
N GLU A 82 13.01 -5.04 -5.71
CA GLU A 82 11.96 -6.04 -5.48
C GLU A 82 10.85 -5.51 -4.55
N GLN A 83 11.20 -4.78 -3.51
CA GLN A 83 10.24 -4.17 -2.59
C GLN A 83 9.47 -3.01 -3.24
N GLN A 84 10.15 -2.23 -4.08
CA GLN A 84 9.54 -1.18 -4.88
C GLN A 84 8.51 -1.78 -5.83
N GLU A 85 8.87 -2.83 -6.58
CA GLU A 85 7.95 -3.55 -7.47
C GLU A 85 6.75 -4.10 -6.68
N ALA A 86 6.99 -4.79 -5.56
CA ALA A 86 5.93 -5.34 -4.71
C ALA A 86 5.00 -4.26 -4.14
N LEU A 87 5.52 -3.09 -3.75
CA LEU A 87 4.72 -1.98 -3.26
C LEU A 87 3.86 -1.39 -4.38
N VAL A 88 4.40 -1.21 -5.59
CA VAL A 88 3.62 -0.71 -6.72
C VAL A 88 2.53 -1.71 -7.12
N ASP A 89 2.85 -3.00 -7.13
CA ASP A 89 1.90 -4.09 -7.40
C ASP A 89 0.76 -4.12 -6.37
N HIS A 90 1.10 -3.91 -5.10
CA HIS A 90 0.13 -3.78 -4.02
C HIS A 90 -0.84 -2.62 -4.24
N GLU A 91 -0.35 -1.43 -4.61
CA GLU A 91 -1.22 -0.29 -4.86
C GLU A 91 -2.08 -0.50 -6.12
N LEU A 92 -1.56 -1.14 -7.16
CA LEU A 92 -2.35 -1.49 -8.35
C LEU A 92 -3.45 -2.50 -8.04
N CYS A 93 -3.24 -3.43 -7.11
CA CYS A 93 -4.24 -4.39 -6.66
C CYS A 93 -5.52 -3.73 -6.12
N HIS A 94 -5.42 -2.51 -5.57
CA HIS A 94 -6.57 -1.75 -5.09
C HIS A 94 -7.45 -1.22 -6.23
N CYS A 95 -6.87 -0.93 -7.40
CA CYS A 95 -7.60 -0.38 -8.55
C CYS A 95 -8.44 -1.47 -9.24
N THR A 96 -9.72 -1.19 -9.44
CA THR A 96 -10.66 -2.12 -10.09
C THR A 96 -11.33 -1.51 -11.32
N ARG A 97 -11.67 -2.38 -12.27
CA ARG A 97 -12.47 -2.08 -13.46
C ARG A 97 -13.70 -2.96 -13.45
N SER A 98 -14.86 -2.34 -13.60
CA SER A 98 -16.10 -2.98 -14.07
C SER A 98 -16.59 -2.25 -15.32
N GLU A 99 -17.74 -2.66 -15.86
CA GLU A 99 -18.34 -2.04 -17.05
C GLU A 99 -19.78 -1.67 -16.76
N ASP A 100 -20.25 -0.57 -17.37
CA ASP A 100 -21.67 -0.25 -17.41
C ASP A 100 -22.41 -1.06 -18.50
N SER A 101 -23.72 -0.86 -18.64
CA SER A 101 -24.55 -1.54 -19.63
C SER A 101 -24.16 -1.24 -21.10
N PHE A 102 -23.31 -0.25 -21.33
CA PHE A 102 -22.83 0.18 -22.65
C PHE A 102 -21.37 -0.22 -22.89
N GLY A 103 -20.75 -0.95 -21.95
CA GLY A 103 -19.34 -1.36 -22.03
C GLY A 103 -18.35 -0.27 -21.65
N ASN A 104 -18.79 0.87 -21.09
CA ASN A 104 -17.85 1.89 -20.62
C ASN A 104 -17.21 1.45 -19.30
N PRO A 105 -15.91 1.70 -19.10
CA PRO A 105 -15.23 1.33 -17.87
C PRO A 105 -15.75 2.14 -16.67
N ILE A 106 -16.12 1.43 -15.61
CA ILE A 106 -16.40 1.97 -14.28
C ILE A 106 -15.21 1.64 -13.38
N TRP A 107 -14.54 2.67 -12.91
CA TRP A 107 -13.37 2.55 -12.03
C TRP A 107 -13.77 2.51 -10.55
N GLY A 108 -13.07 1.68 -9.78
CA GLY A 108 -13.30 1.49 -8.35
C GLY A 108 -12.00 1.31 -7.55
N ILE A 109 -12.12 1.37 -6.23
CA ILE A 109 -11.10 0.93 -5.27
C ILE A 109 -11.71 -0.23 -4.49
N ARG A 110 -10.93 -1.30 -4.27
CA ARG A 110 -11.29 -2.40 -3.36
C ARG A 110 -10.35 -2.42 -2.16
N ASP A 111 -10.81 -2.99 -1.06
CA ASP A 111 -9.97 -3.29 0.11
C ASP A 111 -9.14 -4.56 -0.13
N HIS A 112 -8.23 -4.87 0.79
CA HIS A 112 -7.38 -6.07 0.74
C HIS A 112 -8.23 -7.35 0.74
N ASP A 113 -7.80 -8.34 -0.06
CA ASP A 113 -8.46 -9.65 -0.14
C ASP A 113 -8.36 -10.44 1.18
N PHE A 114 -7.47 -10.04 2.10
CA PHE A 114 -7.36 -10.62 3.44
C PHE A 114 -7.10 -9.54 4.50
N THR A 115 -7.79 -9.64 5.62
CA THR A 115 -7.53 -8.85 6.82
C THR A 115 -7.59 -9.78 8.02
N GLY A 116 -6.64 -9.70 8.96
CA GLY A 116 -6.64 -10.62 10.09
C GLY A 116 -5.65 -10.23 11.17
N PHE A 117 -5.79 -10.88 12.33
CA PHE A 117 -4.88 -10.70 13.45
C PHE A 117 -3.92 -11.89 13.53
N ALA A 118 -2.62 -11.63 13.63
CA ALA A 118 -1.63 -12.68 13.87
C ALA A 118 -1.99 -13.53 15.12
N ALA A 119 -2.60 -12.92 16.14
CA ALA A 119 -3.05 -13.61 17.33
C ALA A 119 -4.18 -14.64 17.05
N GLU A 120 -5.03 -14.38 16.08
CA GLU A 120 -6.08 -15.31 15.64
C GLU A 120 -5.48 -16.49 14.90
N VAL A 121 -4.58 -16.23 13.93
CA VAL A 121 -3.86 -17.27 13.19
C VAL A 121 -3.05 -18.16 14.14
N ARG A 122 -2.40 -17.59 15.16
CA ARG A 122 -1.68 -18.36 16.19
C ARG A 122 -2.57 -19.30 16.99
N ARG A 123 -3.84 -18.96 17.23
CA ARG A 123 -4.77 -19.76 18.05
C ARG A 123 -5.59 -20.76 17.25
N HIS A 124 -5.96 -20.40 16.02
CA HIS A 124 -6.96 -21.13 15.23
C HIS A 124 -6.44 -21.60 13.88
N GLY A 125 -5.19 -21.29 13.54
CA GLY A 125 -4.62 -21.59 12.23
C GLY A 125 -5.25 -20.75 11.12
N LEU A 126 -5.16 -21.25 9.88
CA LEU A 126 -5.75 -20.65 8.69
C LEU A 126 -7.23 -21.02 8.58
N TRP A 127 -8.00 -20.56 9.56
CA TRP A 127 -9.37 -21.00 9.79
C TRP A 127 -10.37 -20.48 8.76
N SER A 128 -10.05 -19.40 8.05
CA SER A 128 -10.90 -18.81 7.01
C SER A 128 -10.41 -19.12 5.61
N THR A 129 -11.32 -19.08 4.63
CA THR A 129 -11.01 -19.29 3.21
C THR A 129 -9.94 -18.31 2.71
N ASP A 130 -10.02 -17.04 3.10
CA ASP A 130 -9.06 -16.01 2.66
C ASP A 130 -7.65 -16.28 3.19
N LEU A 131 -7.51 -16.78 4.43
CA LEU A 131 -6.22 -17.19 5.00
C LEU A 131 -5.65 -18.44 4.31
N GLN A 132 -6.52 -19.36 3.89
CA GLN A 132 -6.10 -20.55 3.12
C GLN A 132 -5.66 -20.17 1.71
N LEU A 133 -6.37 -19.23 1.06
CA LEU A 133 -5.98 -18.65 -0.23
C LEU A 133 -4.63 -17.92 -0.12
N LEU A 134 -4.42 -17.14 0.94
CA LEU A 134 -3.15 -16.49 1.23
C LEU A 134 -2.01 -17.52 1.34
N LYS A 135 -2.22 -18.61 2.09
CA LYS A 135 -1.21 -19.69 2.19
C LYS A 135 -0.92 -20.32 0.84
N LYS A 136 -1.96 -20.60 0.04
CA LYS A 136 -1.80 -21.19 -1.28
C LYS A 136 -0.97 -20.28 -2.19
N ALA A 137 -1.27 -18.98 -2.22
CA ALA A 137 -0.50 -18.01 -2.99
C ALA A 137 0.97 -17.96 -2.52
N ALA A 138 1.21 -18.01 -1.21
CA ALA A 138 2.55 -18.07 -0.62
C ALA A 138 3.28 -19.40 -0.89
N ASP A 139 2.57 -20.53 -1.04
CA ASP A 139 3.16 -21.80 -1.42
C ASP A 139 3.51 -21.85 -2.92
N GLU A 140 2.74 -21.17 -3.77
CA GLU A 140 2.99 -21.04 -5.22
C GLU A 140 4.21 -20.15 -5.50
N HIS A 141 4.46 -19.16 -4.65
CA HIS A 141 5.62 -18.27 -4.70
C HIS A 141 6.43 -18.34 -3.39
N HIS A 142 7.52 -19.11 -3.38
CA HIS A 142 8.34 -19.41 -2.20
C HIS A 142 9.19 -18.21 -1.67
N GLN A 143 8.90 -16.98 -2.08
CA GLN A 143 9.57 -15.78 -1.56
C GLN A 143 9.01 -15.47 -0.17
N LEU A 144 9.65 -16.01 0.87
CA LEU A 144 9.18 -15.89 2.26
C LEU A 144 9.63 -14.60 2.96
N THR A 145 10.65 -13.92 2.43
CA THR A 145 11.24 -12.72 3.04
C THR A 145 11.53 -11.66 1.98
N LEU A 146 10.95 -10.48 2.16
CA LEU A 146 11.50 -9.22 1.69
C LEU A 146 11.83 -8.46 2.98
N ASP A 147 13.11 -8.20 3.25
CA ASP A 147 13.52 -7.56 4.50
C ASP A 147 13.11 -6.09 4.48
N PHE A 148 11.87 -5.80 4.87
CA PHE A 148 11.44 -4.45 5.16
C PHE A 148 12.06 -4.09 6.52
N ASP A 149 13.02 -3.17 6.54
CA ASP A 149 13.59 -2.66 7.78
C ASP A 149 12.45 -2.30 8.75
N GLU A 150 12.56 -2.76 10.01
CA GLU A 150 11.60 -2.39 11.05
C GLU A 150 11.43 -0.86 11.06
N PRO A 151 10.20 -0.33 11.21
CA PRO A 151 10.00 1.11 11.24
C PRO A 151 10.91 1.68 12.31
N MET A 152 11.88 2.50 11.88
CA MET A 152 12.81 3.22 12.76
C MET A 152 11.98 3.86 13.88
N ALA A 153 12.08 3.30 15.08
CA ALA A 153 11.36 3.78 16.24
C ALA A 153 11.73 5.26 16.45
N VAL A 154 10.85 6.17 16.02
CA VAL A 154 11.00 7.60 16.30
C VAL A 154 10.89 7.74 17.81
N GLY A 155 12.01 8.13 18.42
CA GLY A 155 12.30 8.08 19.85
C GLY A 155 11.08 8.26 20.76
N ALA A 156 10.76 7.20 21.50
CA ALA A 156 9.98 7.31 22.73
C ALA A 156 10.75 8.23 23.68
N VAL A 157 10.21 9.43 23.89
CA VAL A 157 10.70 10.37 24.89
C VAL A 157 10.65 9.66 26.24
N SER A 158 11.81 9.46 26.85
CA SER A 158 11.99 8.80 28.13
C SER A 158 11.26 9.54 29.24
N ASN A 159 10.11 9.03 29.68
CA ASN A 159 9.59 9.33 31.02
C ASN A 159 10.03 8.20 31.96
N ILE A 160 11.22 8.37 32.51
CA ILE A 160 11.66 7.66 33.70
C ILE A 160 10.78 8.15 34.85
N ILE A 161 9.83 7.33 35.29
CA ILE A 161 9.22 7.45 36.61
C ILE A 161 9.96 6.46 37.51
N PRO A 162 10.72 6.90 38.54
CA PRO A 162 11.33 5.98 39.47
C PRO A 162 10.24 5.42 40.40
N PHE A 163 10.03 4.11 40.34
CA PHE A 163 9.18 3.39 41.29
C PHE A 163 9.91 3.36 42.64
N GLY A 164 9.46 4.21 43.55
CA GLY A 164 9.92 4.31 44.93
C GLY A 164 9.41 3.13 45.78
N LYS A 165 10.26 2.75 46.73
CA LYS A 165 10.20 1.57 47.59
C LYS A 165 9.04 1.54 48.60
N GLU A 166 8.61 0.30 48.86
CA GLU A 166 8.26 -0.35 50.13
C GLU A 166 7.29 0.32 51.11
N LEU A 167 6.24 -0.44 51.41
CA LEU A 167 5.34 -0.31 52.56
C LEU A 167 6.12 -0.58 53.86
N GLN A 168 5.97 0.32 54.83
CA GLN A 168 6.06 0.01 56.26
C GLN A 168 4.65 -0.19 56.82
#